data_AF-A8V376-F1
#
_entry.id   AF-A8V376-F1
#
_cell.length_a   1.000
_cell.length_b   1.000
_cell.length_c   1.000
_cell.angle_alpha   90.00
_cell.angle_beta   90.00
_cell.angle_gamma   90.00
#
_symmetry.space_group_name_H-M   'P 1'
#
loop_
_entity.id
_entity.type
_entity.pdbx_description
1 polymer ?
#
loop_
_entity_poly.entity_id
_entity_poly.type
_entity_poly.pdbx_seq_one_letter_code
_entity_poly.pdbx_strand_id
1 'polypeptide(L)'
;MDIATVIGIVGATLLLVISIALGGSPLAFVNIPSLLIVVGGGLAASLASYPLKEMINGLKAVLKAFKPGLPDPVEHIDFLVDVVNKARKNGILALESDIDNFYEKDPFFGDLMRMLIDGQDIEEIKSNADTALMKIDQDLSTEVAIWEALGELFPAFGMIGTLIGLIQMLQNLNDPSALGP
;
A
#
# COMPACT_ATOMS: atom_id res chain seq x y z
N MET A 1 -2.58 8.84 12.03
CA MET A 1 -2.82 9.25 10.62
C MET A 1 -1.65 10.10 10.22
N ASP A 2 -1.01 9.82 9.09
CA ASP A 2 0.12 10.62 8.64
C ASP A 2 -0.39 11.92 7.99
N ILE A 3 -0.26 13.02 8.75
CA ILE A 3 -0.70 14.35 8.32
C ILE A 3 0.11 14.82 7.11
N ALA A 4 1.40 14.45 7.01
CA ALA A 4 2.25 14.87 5.90
C ALA A 4 1.79 14.24 4.58
N THR A 5 1.47 12.94 4.58
CA THR A 5 0.89 12.26 3.40
C THR A 5 -0.41 12.91 2.95
N VAL A 6 -1.31 13.21 3.90
CA VAL A 6 -2.61 13.83 3.60
C VAL A 6 -2.41 15.22 3.00
N ILE A 7 -1.61 16.08 3.64
CA ILE A 7 -1.35 17.45 3.16
C ILE A 7 -0.66 17.41 1.79
N GLY A 8 0.29 16.50 1.57
CA GLY A 8 0.99 16.35 0.31
C GLY A 8 0.06 16.00 -0.85
N ILE A 9 -0.75 14.95 -0.69
CA ILE A 9 -1.68 14.50 -1.74
C ILE A 9 -2.78 15.53 -2.01
N VAL A 10 -3.39 16.07 -0.95
CA VAL A 10 -4.45 17.07 -1.07
C VAL A 10 -3.90 18.37 -1.67
N GLY A 11 -2.74 18.83 -1.20
CA GLY A 11 -2.07 20.03 -1.71
C GLY A 11 -1.74 19.91 -3.20
N ALA A 12 -1.12 18.81 -3.62
CA ALA A 12 -0.80 18.56 -5.03
C ALA A 12 -2.06 18.54 -5.90
N THR A 13 -3.10 17.83 -5.45
CA THR A 13 -4.37 17.73 -6.18
C THR A 13 -5.06 19.09 -6.29
N LEU A 14 -5.10 19.87 -5.21
CA LEU A 14 -5.71 21.20 -5.22
C LEU A 14 -4.98 22.16 -6.17
N LEU A 15 -3.65 22.15 -6.18
CA LEU A 15 -2.87 22.99 -7.10
C LEU A 15 -3.19 22.65 -8.57
N LEU A 16 -3.32 21.35 -8.89
CA LEU A 16 -3.71 20.91 -10.23
C LEU A 16 -5.13 21.38 -10.59
N VAL A 17 -6.10 21.19 -9.69
CA VAL A 17 -7.50 21.59 -9.92
C VAL A 17 -7.64 23.10 -10.06
N ILE A 18 -6.97 23.89 -9.21
CA ILE A 18 -6.96 25.35 -9.31
C ILE A 18 -6.37 25.79 -10.66
N SER A 19 -5.26 25.17 -11.09
CA SER A 19 -4.63 25.46 -12.39
C SER A 19 -5.61 25.20 -13.55
N ILE A 20 -6.30 24.06 -13.55
CA ILE A 20 -7.31 23.72 -14.56
C ILE A 20 -8.48 24.72 -14.55
N ALA A 21 -8.97 25.09 -13.37
CA ALA A 21 -10.10 26.00 -13.22
C ALA A 21 -9.75 27.44 -13.67
N LEU A 22 -8.52 27.89 -13.45
CA LEU A 22 -8.04 29.19 -13.94
C LEU A 22 -7.82 29.18 -15.46
N GLY A 23 -7.52 28.02 -16.04
CA GLY A 23 -7.19 27.86 -17.46
C GLY A 23 -8.36 27.79 -18.44
N GLY A 24 -9.61 27.76 -17.97
CA GLY A 24 -10.79 27.70 -18.84
C GLY A 24 -11.85 26.70 -18.36
N SER A 25 -12.43 25.92 -19.28
CA SER A 25 -13.48 24.94 -18.96
C SER A 25 -12.89 23.65 -18.36
N PRO A 26 -13.15 23.31 -17.08
CA PRO A 26 -12.62 22.09 -16.46
C PRO A 26 -13.14 20.81 -17.13
N LEU A 27 -14.33 20.87 -17.73
CA LEU A 27 -14.95 19.74 -18.42
C LEU A 27 -14.17 19.31 -19.68
N ALA A 28 -13.35 20.21 -20.25
CA ALA A 28 -12.50 19.87 -21.40
C ALA A 28 -11.40 18.85 -21.07
N PHE A 29 -11.03 18.71 -19.78
CA PHE A 29 -9.99 17.77 -19.33
C PHE A 29 -10.53 16.36 -19.05
N VAL A 30 -11.85 16.17 -19.08
CA VAL A 30 -12.48 14.86 -18.83
C VAL A 30 -12.73 14.16 -20.16
N ASN A 31 -11.87 13.19 -20.48
CA ASN A 31 -11.98 12.37 -21.69
C ASN A 31 -12.08 10.88 -21.33
N ILE A 32 -13.23 10.26 -21.61
CA ILE A 32 -13.48 8.84 -21.31
C ILE A 32 -12.48 7.93 -22.04
N PRO A 33 -12.22 8.08 -23.36
CA PRO A 33 -11.17 7.31 -24.05
C PRO A 33 -9.78 7.41 -23.39
N SER A 34 -9.33 8.61 -23.02
CA SER A 34 -8.04 8.80 -22.35
C SER A 34 -8.00 8.10 -20.98
N LEU A 35 -9.08 8.16 -20.20
CA LEU A 35 -9.19 7.44 -18.92
C LEU A 35 -9.11 5.92 -19.12
N LEU A 36 -9.78 5.38 -20.14
CA LEU A 36 -9.71 3.94 -20.46
C LEU A 36 -8.29 3.51 -20.84
N ILE A 37 -7.57 4.31 -21.62
CA ILE A 37 -6.19 4.01 -22.03
C ILE A 37 -5.26 4.04 -20.82
N VAL A 38 -5.32 5.12 -20.02
CA VAL A 38 -4.37 5.32 -18.90
C VAL A 38 -4.69 4.39 -17.74
N VAL A 39 -5.91 4.45 -17.21
CA VAL A 39 -6.30 3.67 -16.03
C VAL A 39 -6.48 2.21 -16.42
N GLY A 40 -7.25 1.93 -17.48
CA GLY A 40 -7.49 0.57 -17.94
C GLY A 40 -6.22 -0.12 -18.45
N GLY A 41 -5.44 0.56 -19.29
CA GLY A 41 -4.18 0.04 -19.80
C GLY A 41 -3.12 -0.16 -18.71
N GLY A 42 -2.92 0.82 -17.83
CA GLY A 42 -1.98 0.72 -16.73
C GLY A 42 -2.35 -0.40 -15.75
N LEU A 43 -3.62 -0.51 -15.36
CA LEU A 43 -4.08 -1.60 -14.49
C LEU A 43 -3.95 -2.97 -15.18
N ALA A 44 -4.35 -3.09 -16.45
CA ALA A 44 -4.23 -4.35 -17.18
C ALA A 44 -2.77 -4.80 -17.35
N ALA A 45 -1.87 -3.86 -17.67
CA ALA A 45 -0.44 -4.14 -17.77
C ALA A 45 0.14 -4.56 -16.41
N SER A 46 -0.23 -3.86 -15.33
CA SER A 46 0.21 -4.23 -13.98
C SER A 46 -0.32 -5.61 -13.57
N LEU A 47 -1.55 -5.98 -13.97
CA LEU A 47 -2.12 -7.29 -13.70
C LEU A 47 -1.41 -8.41 -14.48
N ALA A 48 -0.78 -8.09 -15.61
CA ALA A 48 0.09 -9.03 -16.31
C ALA A 48 1.43 -9.25 -15.60
N SER A 49 1.85 -8.32 -14.74
CA SER A 49 3.12 -8.37 -13.99
C SER A 49 3.02 -9.03 -12.62
N TYR A 50 1.84 -9.02 -11.98
CA TYR A 50 1.66 -9.52 -10.61
C TYR A 50 0.46 -10.48 -10.48
N PRO A 51 0.56 -11.51 -9.62
CA PRO A 51 -0.59 -12.34 -9.26
C PRO A 51 -1.77 -11.51 -8.74
N LEU A 52 -3.00 -11.87 -9.12
CA LEU A 52 -4.22 -11.12 -8.77
C LEU A 52 -4.37 -10.87 -7.26
N LYS A 53 -4.00 -11.86 -6.42
CA LYS A 53 -4.06 -11.72 -4.96
C LYS A 53 -3.13 -10.64 -4.44
N GLU A 54 -1.90 -10.60 -4.95
CA GLU A 54 -0.88 -9.61 -4.58
C GLU A 54 -1.29 -8.23 -5.08
N MET A 55 -1.79 -8.13 -6.32
CA MET A 55 -2.34 -6.88 -6.86
C MET A 55 -3.43 -6.29 -5.96
N ILE A 56 -4.41 -7.11 -5.54
CA ILE A 56 -5.50 -6.66 -4.66
C ILE A 56 -4.95 -6.21 -3.29
N ASN A 57 -3.98 -6.94 -2.74
CA ASN A 57 -3.35 -6.58 -1.46
C ASN A 57 -2.53 -5.29 -1.58
N GLY A 58 -1.74 -5.14 -2.64
CA GLY A 58 -1.00 -3.93 -2.97
C GLY A 58 -1.90 -2.71 -3.10
N LEU A 59 -3.00 -2.81 -3.85
CA LEU A 59 -3.97 -1.72 -3.97
C LEU A 59 -4.59 -1.32 -2.61
N LYS A 60 -4.79 -2.27 -1.70
CA LYS A 60 -5.27 -1.99 -0.33
C LYS A 60 -4.19 -1.39 0.57
N ALA A 61 -2.91 -1.68 0.30
CA ALA A 61 -1.78 -1.23 1.10
C ALA A 61 -1.66 0.30 1.18
N VAL A 62 -2.23 1.05 0.22
CA VAL A 62 -2.28 2.52 0.28
C VAL A 62 -2.90 3.05 1.57
N LEU A 63 -3.82 2.30 2.19
CA LEU A 63 -4.43 2.67 3.47
C LEU A 63 -3.40 2.72 4.61
N LYS A 64 -2.34 1.90 4.53
CA LYS A 64 -1.23 1.88 5.50
C LYS A 64 -0.44 3.19 5.46
N ALA A 65 -0.31 3.82 4.30
CA ALA A 65 0.36 5.13 4.18
C ALA A 65 -0.40 6.24 4.92
N PHE A 66 -1.74 6.22 4.89
CA PHE A 66 -2.55 7.20 5.63
C PHE A 66 -2.64 6.91 7.12
N LYS A 67 -2.57 5.64 7.52
CA LYS A 67 -2.62 5.20 8.92
C LYS A 67 -1.42 4.30 9.21
N PRO A 68 -0.23 4.87 9.44
CA PRO A 68 0.90 4.10 9.92
C PRO A 68 0.53 3.52 11.29
N GLY A 69 0.38 2.21 11.35
CA GLY A 69 0.04 1.47 12.57
C GLY A 69 1.27 1.19 13.44
N LEU A 70 2.12 2.20 13.64
CA LEU A 70 3.32 2.05 14.46
C LEU A 70 2.92 2.19 15.94
N PRO A 71 3.08 1.14 16.77
CA PRO A 71 2.89 1.26 18.21
C PRO A 71 3.94 2.21 18.81
N ASP A 72 3.60 2.87 19.91
CA ASP A 72 4.55 3.69 20.64
C ASP A 72 5.70 2.79 21.16
N PRO A 73 6.96 3.06 20.80
CA PRO A 73 8.09 2.26 21.25
C PRO A 73 8.17 2.15 22.79
N VAL A 74 7.80 3.21 23.50
CA VAL A 74 7.83 3.24 24.96
C VAL A 74 6.75 2.32 25.53
N GLU A 75 5.51 2.43 25.04
CA GLU A 75 4.41 1.54 25.45
C GLU A 75 4.74 0.07 25.17
N HIS A 76 5.40 -0.20 24.04
CA HIS A 76 5.80 -1.55 23.67
C HIS A 76 6.89 -2.10 24.59
N ILE A 77 7.86 -1.28 25.00
CA ILE A 77 8.89 -1.67 25.97
C ILE A 77 8.26 -1.96 27.34
N ASP A 78 7.38 -1.10 27.83
CA ASP A 78 6.72 -1.28 29.14
C ASP A 78 5.92 -2.57 29.16
N PHE A 79 5.17 -2.85 28.08
CA PHE A 79 4.44 -4.11 27.91
C PHE A 79 5.36 -5.34 27.97
N LEU A 80 6.49 -5.32 27.26
CA LEU A 80 7.45 -6.44 27.29
C LEU A 80 8.06 -6.64 28.69
N VAL A 81 8.35 -5.55 29.40
CA VAL A 81 8.85 -5.60 30.79
C VAL A 81 7.82 -6.24 31.72
N ASP A 82 6.55 -5.91 31.57
CA ASP A 82 5.47 -6.51 32.37
C ASP A 82 5.32 -8.01 32.11
N VAL A 83 5.38 -8.44 30.85
CA VAL A 83 5.38 -9.86 30.47
C VAL A 83 6.56 -10.61 31.12
N VAL A 84 7.77 -10.04 31.04
CA VAL A 84 8.97 -10.63 31.67
C VAL A 84 8.84 -10.70 33.19
N ASN A 85 8.31 -9.66 33.83
CA ASN A 85 8.09 -9.64 35.27
C ASN A 85 7.08 -10.70 35.73
N LYS A 86 6.00 -10.90 34.96
CA LYS A 86 5.00 -11.95 35.23
C LYS A 86 5.63 -13.34 35.08
N ALA A 87 6.37 -13.56 34.00
CA ALA A 87 7.07 -14.82 33.75
C ALA A 87 8.10 -15.15 34.85
N ARG A 88 8.84 -14.15 35.35
CA ARG A 88 9.83 -14.33 36.43
C ARG A 88 9.19 -14.67 37.78
N LYS A 89 8.06 -14.04 38.11
CA LYS A 89 7.38 -14.24 39.41
C LYS A 89 6.55 -15.52 39.46
N ASN A 90 5.83 -15.81 38.38
CA ASN A 90 4.79 -16.84 38.36
C ASN A 90 5.13 -18.02 37.42
N GLY A 91 6.26 -17.97 36.72
CA GLY A 91 6.65 -18.93 35.70
C GLY A 91 6.06 -18.61 34.32
N ILE A 92 6.58 -19.26 33.28
CA ILE A 92 6.18 -19.06 31.88
C ILE A 92 4.72 -19.45 31.64
N LEU A 93 4.23 -20.51 32.29
CA LEU A 93 2.83 -20.97 32.15
C LEU A 93 1.80 -19.92 32.62
N ALA A 94 2.19 -18.98 33.49
CA ALA A 94 1.30 -17.90 33.90
C ALA A 94 0.95 -16.94 32.75
N LEU A 95 1.73 -16.95 31.67
CA LEU A 95 1.46 -16.17 30.46
C LEU A 95 0.30 -16.73 29.63
N GLU A 96 -0.11 -17.98 29.84
CA GLU A 96 -1.24 -18.59 29.11
C GLU A 96 -2.54 -17.82 29.32
N SER A 97 -2.75 -17.29 30.53
CA SER A 97 -3.90 -16.45 30.86
C SER A 97 -3.97 -15.12 30.09
N ASP A 98 -2.87 -14.66 29.51
CA ASP A 98 -2.80 -13.40 28.76
C ASP A 98 -2.70 -13.61 27.24
N ILE A 99 -2.78 -14.86 26.76
CA ILE A 99 -2.50 -15.18 25.35
C ILE A 99 -3.40 -14.41 24.38
N ASP A 100 -4.69 -14.25 24.72
CA ASP A 100 -5.64 -13.50 23.91
C ASP A 100 -5.26 -12.02 23.83
N ASN A 101 -4.77 -11.44 24.93
CA ASN A 101 -4.29 -10.04 24.96
C ASN A 101 -3.05 -9.86 24.07
N PHE A 102 -2.20 -10.89 23.96
CA PHE A 102 -1.04 -10.86 23.08
C PHE A 102 -1.46 -10.86 21.61
N TYR A 103 -2.41 -11.71 21.22
CA TYR A 103 -2.97 -11.73 19.87
C TYR A 103 -3.71 -10.43 19.51
N GLU A 104 -4.39 -9.80 20.46
CA GLU A 104 -5.04 -8.50 20.24
C GLU A 104 -4.04 -7.36 19.98
N LYS A 105 -2.90 -7.37 20.67
CA LYS A 105 -1.84 -6.35 20.46
C LYS A 105 -1.06 -6.59 19.17
N ASP A 106 -0.58 -7.81 18.98
CA ASP A 106 0.19 -8.21 17.80
C ASP A 106 0.10 -9.73 17.59
N PRO A 107 -0.55 -10.20 16.51
CA PRO A 107 -0.62 -11.62 16.19
C PRO A 107 0.75 -12.31 16.10
N PHE A 108 1.77 -11.61 15.60
CA PHE A 108 3.13 -12.16 15.52
C PHE A 108 3.69 -12.42 16.91
N PHE A 109 3.54 -11.48 17.84
CA PHE A 109 3.94 -11.67 19.24
C PHE A 109 3.15 -12.79 19.93
N GLY A 110 1.84 -12.87 19.67
CA GLY A 110 0.97 -13.94 20.17
C GLY A 110 1.46 -15.33 19.79
N ASP A 111 1.81 -15.53 18.52
CA ASP A 111 2.34 -16.81 18.01
C ASP A 111 3.67 -17.18 18.69
N LEU A 112 4.60 -16.24 18.87
CA LEU A 112 5.86 -16.50 19.56
C LEU A 112 5.66 -16.85 21.04
N MET A 113 4.76 -16.15 21.72
CA MET A 113 4.43 -16.46 23.12
C MET A 113 3.76 -17.82 23.25
N ARG A 114 2.92 -18.20 22.29
CA ARG A 114 2.29 -19.53 22.24
C ARG A 114 3.34 -20.63 22.15
N MET A 115 4.29 -20.50 21.22
CA MET A 115 5.39 -21.46 21.05
C MET A 115 6.26 -21.58 22.30
N LEU A 116 6.50 -20.45 22.99
CA LEU A 116 7.24 -20.43 24.24
C LEU A 116 6.49 -21.16 25.37
N ILE A 117 5.17 -20.96 25.49
CA ILE A 117 4.31 -21.63 26.48
C ILE A 117 4.24 -23.15 26.21
N ASP A 118 4.16 -23.53 24.93
CA ASP A 118 4.15 -24.92 24.49
C ASP A 118 5.51 -25.63 24.71
N GLY A 119 6.55 -24.90 25.13
CA GLY A 119 7.85 -25.44 25.52
C GLY A 119 8.78 -25.77 24.36
N GLN A 120 8.61 -25.11 23.21
CA GLN A 120 9.52 -25.25 22.08
C GLN A 120 10.91 -24.70 22.38
N ASP A 121 11.92 -25.20 21.66
CA ASP A 121 13.29 -24.75 21.83
C ASP A 121 13.47 -23.30 21.35
N ILE A 122 14.31 -22.54 22.03
CA ILE A 122 14.54 -21.12 21.71
C ILE A 122 15.15 -20.92 20.31
N GLU A 123 15.95 -21.87 19.82
CA GLU A 123 16.51 -21.82 18.47
C GLU A 123 15.41 -22.02 17.41
N GLU A 124 14.45 -22.89 17.68
CA GLU A 124 13.29 -23.12 16.80
C GLU A 124 12.37 -21.90 16.77
N ILE A 125 12.07 -21.31 17.93
CA ILE A 125 11.26 -20.08 18.03
C ILE A 125 11.93 -18.95 17.24
N LYS A 126 13.24 -18.76 17.39
CA LYS A 126 13.98 -17.74 16.63
C LYS A 126 13.95 -18.01 15.13
N SER A 127 14.20 -19.24 14.70
CA SER A 127 14.16 -19.61 13.27
C SER A 127 12.78 -19.34 12.65
N ASN A 128 11.71 -19.64 13.38
CA ASN A 128 10.34 -19.38 12.94
C ASN A 128 10.03 -17.87 12.92
N ALA A 129 10.49 -17.13 13.93
CA ALA A 129 10.38 -15.67 13.96
C ALA A 129 11.08 -15.02 12.76
N ASP A 130 12.31 -15.43 12.45
CA ASP A 130 13.09 -14.92 11.32
C ASP A 130 12.39 -15.22 9.99
N THR A 131 11.87 -16.45 9.82
CA THR A 131 11.13 -16.86 8.62
C THR A 131 9.85 -16.04 8.44
N ALA A 132 9.09 -15.83 9.53
CA ALA A 132 7.89 -15.01 9.50
C ALA A 132 8.19 -13.54 9.18
N LEU A 133 9.25 -12.97 9.76
CA LEU A 133 9.69 -11.60 9.45
C LEU A 133 10.13 -11.46 7.99
N MET A 134 10.88 -12.43 7.44
CA MET A 134 11.22 -12.45 6.01
C MET A 134 9.98 -12.46 5.13
N LYS A 135 8.95 -13.22 5.51
CA LYS A 135 7.69 -13.27 4.76
C LYS A 135 6.94 -11.93 4.80
N ILE A 136 6.86 -11.30 5.98
CA ILE A 136 6.25 -9.98 6.15
C ILE A 136 6.98 -8.94 5.29
N ASP A 137 8.31 -8.93 5.33
CA ASP A 137 9.13 -8.00 4.54
C ASP A 137 8.95 -8.20 3.04
N GLN A 138 8.91 -9.46 2.58
CA GLN A 138 8.64 -9.79 1.18
C GLN A 138 7.24 -9.32 0.74
N ASP A 139 6.22 -9.52 1.58
CA ASP A 139 4.85 -9.10 1.28
C ASP A 139 4.75 -7.56 1.20
N LEU A 140 5.35 -6.84 2.16
CA LEU A 140 5.42 -5.37 2.13
C LEU A 140 6.22 -4.85 0.92
N SER A 141 7.34 -5.47 0.60
CA SER A 141 8.15 -5.12 -0.58
C SER A 141 7.37 -5.31 -1.87
N THR A 142 6.59 -6.39 -1.98
CA THR A 142 5.70 -6.63 -3.12
C THR A 142 4.61 -5.57 -3.22
N GLU A 143 3.99 -5.20 -2.10
CA GLU A 143 2.99 -4.13 -2.05
C GLU A 143 3.57 -2.80 -2.56
N VAL A 144 4.79 -2.43 -2.14
CA VAL A 144 5.49 -1.23 -2.61
C VAL A 144 5.81 -1.32 -4.10
N ALA A 145 6.36 -2.43 -4.56
CA ALA A 145 6.73 -2.64 -5.95
C ALA A 145 5.54 -2.50 -6.91
N ILE A 146 4.33 -2.93 -6.49
CA ILE A 146 3.11 -2.73 -7.28
C ILE A 146 2.80 -1.24 -7.47
N TRP A 147 2.95 -0.41 -6.44
CA TRP A 147 2.72 1.04 -6.55
C TRP A 147 3.79 1.74 -7.38
N GLU A 148 5.04 1.31 -7.28
CA GLU A 148 6.12 1.79 -8.15
C GLU A 148 5.83 1.47 -9.62
N ALA A 149 5.45 0.22 -9.91
CA ALA A 149 5.06 -0.21 -11.25
C ALA A 149 3.88 0.60 -11.79
N LEU A 150 2.83 0.84 -10.99
CA LEU A 150 1.71 1.69 -11.39
C LEU A 150 2.14 3.14 -11.64
N GLY A 151 3.07 3.66 -10.83
CA GLY A 151 3.67 4.98 -10.98
C GLY A 151 4.45 5.15 -12.30
N GLU A 152 5.03 4.07 -12.82
CA GLU A 152 5.70 4.05 -14.13
C GLU A 152 4.73 3.80 -15.29
N LEU A 153 3.78 2.87 -15.11
CA LEU A 153 2.86 2.44 -16.16
C LEU A 153 1.81 3.51 -16.50
N PHE A 154 1.24 4.22 -15.52
CA PHE A 154 0.24 5.25 -15.83
C PHE A 154 0.78 6.37 -16.73
N PRO A 155 1.96 6.97 -16.47
CA PRO A 155 2.56 7.92 -17.40
C PRO A 155 2.89 7.32 -18.77
N ALA A 156 3.39 6.08 -18.82
CA ALA A 156 3.70 5.41 -20.07
C ALA A 156 2.45 5.22 -20.96
N PHE A 157 1.34 4.74 -20.39
CA PHE A 157 0.06 4.66 -21.09
C PHE A 157 -0.52 6.05 -21.42
N GLY A 158 -0.24 7.07 -20.62
CA GLY A 158 -0.53 8.46 -20.95
C GLY A 158 0.14 8.90 -22.25
N MET A 159 1.44 8.61 -22.41
CA MET A 159 2.17 8.88 -23.66
C MET A 159 1.64 8.06 -24.84
N ILE A 160 1.21 6.82 -24.64
CA ILE A 160 0.55 6.04 -25.69
C ILE A 160 -0.79 6.70 -26.07
N GLY A 161 -1.55 7.20 -25.10
CA GLY A 161 -2.78 7.94 -25.32
C GLY A 161 -2.58 9.20 -26.15
N THR A 162 -1.49 9.94 -25.94
CA THR A 162 -1.18 11.12 -26.77
C THR A 162 -0.92 10.72 -28.22
N LEU A 163 -0.19 9.64 -28.47
CA LEU A 163 0.04 9.13 -29.83
C LEU A 163 -1.26 8.71 -30.52
N ILE A 164 -2.15 8.00 -29.81
CA ILE A 164 -3.47 7.62 -30.34
C ILE A 164 -4.30 8.86 -30.67
N GLY A 165 -4.33 9.85 -29.78
CA GLY A 165 -5.04 11.12 -30.00
C GLY A 165 -4.47 11.91 -31.20
N LEU A 166 -3.15 11.95 -31.35
CA LEU A 166 -2.50 12.58 -32.51
C LEU A 166 -2.87 11.88 -33.82
N ILE A 167 -2.92 10.55 -33.84
CA ILE A 167 -3.35 9.80 -35.04
C ILE A 167 -4.80 10.15 -35.41
N GLN A 168 -5.70 10.20 -34.43
CA GLN A 168 -7.10 10.58 -34.66
C GLN A 168 -7.24 12.01 -35.18
N MET A 169 -6.46 12.94 -34.64
CA MET A 169 -6.42 14.33 -35.11
C MET A 169 -5.95 14.41 -36.57
N LEU A 170 -4.86 13.72 -36.92
CA LEU A 170 -4.30 13.73 -38.27
C LEU A 170 -5.24 13.10 -39.31
N GLN A 171 -6.09 12.15 -38.92
CA GLN A 171 -7.11 11.57 -39.82
C GLN A 171 -8.20 12.57 -40.21
N ASN A 172 -8.48 13.55 -39.35
CA ASN A 172 -9.54 14.55 -39.55
C ASN A 172 -9.00 15.92 -40.00
N LEU A 173 -7.75 15.99 -40.47
CA LEU A 173 -7.08 17.23 -40.90
C LEU A 173 -7.81 18.01 -42.00
N ASN A 174 -8.67 17.35 -42.77
CA ASN A 174 -9.42 17.97 -43.87
C ASN A 174 -10.66 18.76 -43.39
N ASP A 175 -11.05 18.63 -42.12
CA ASP A 175 -12.12 19.41 -41.50
C ASP A 175 -11.57 20.16 -40.27
N PRO A 176 -11.19 21.44 -40.40
CA PRO A 176 -10.66 22.25 -39.31
C PRO A 176 -11.61 22.37 -38.11
N SER A 177 -12.92 22.18 -38.34
CA SER A 177 -13.96 22.18 -37.31
C SER A 177 -13.97 20.90 -36.45
N ALA A 178 -13.31 19.83 -36.92
CA ALA A 178 -13.19 18.55 -36.22
C ALA A 178 -11.86 18.39 -35.45
N LEU A 179 -10.99 19.41 -35.48
CA LEU A 179 -9.71 19.41 -34.78
C LEU A 179 -9.90 19.82 -33.31
N GLY A 180 -10.22 18.82 -32.48
CA GLY A 180 -10.43 18.98 -31.04
C GLY A 180 -11.91 19.12 -30.66
N PRO A 181 -12.21 19.11 -29.35
CA PRO A 181 -13.45 19.71 -28.86
C PRO A 181 -13.41 21.24 -28.92
#